data_AF-J9FFJ9-F1
#
_entry.id   AF-J9FFJ9-F1
#
_cell.length_a   1.000
_cell.length_b   1.000
_cell.length_c   1.000
_cell.angle_alpha   90.00
_cell.angle_beta   90.00
_cell.angle_gamma   90.00
#
_symmetry.space_group_name_H-M   'P 1'
#
loop_
_entity.id
_entity.type
_entity.pdbx_description
1 polymer ?
#
loop_
_entity_poly.entity_id
_entity_poly.type
_entity_poly.pdbx_seq_one_letter_code
_entity_poly.pdbx_strand_id
1 'polypeptide(L)'
;MSEQVLNRNGNVMSRSRTRTLSQIAMLGALAGVLMNFEFPLPFLAPAFYQLDFSEIPVLVGTFAMGPVSGALIELVKILVHLVTKGTMTAGVGDVANFLFGCAYVIPAGLIYRYHHVKSRRHAVVGMIAGTVLTTILACVIN
;
A
#
# COMPACT_ATOMS: atom_id res chain seq x y z
N MET A 1 31.91 -29.17 8.40
CA MET A 1 30.42 -29.22 8.31
C MET A 1 29.74 -27.86 8.60
N SER A 2 30.48 -26.80 8.93
CA SER A 2 29.97 -25.46 9.29
C SER A 2 29.85 -24.46 8.12
N GLU A 3 30.63 -24.60 7.04
CA GLU A 3 30.59 -23.65 5.92
C GLU A 3 29.39 -23.86 4.97
N GLN A 4 28.93 -25.11 4.81
CA GLN A 4 27.77 -25.41 3.97
C GLN A 4 26.44 -24.92 4.57
N VAL A 5 26.32 -24.88 5.90
CA VAL A 5 25.14 -24.30 6.59
C VAL A 5 25.15 -22.77 6.56
N LEU A 6 26.32 -22.13 6.60
CA LEU A 6 26.45 -20.68 6.44
C LEU A 6 26.10 -20.22 5.02
N ASN A 7 26.56 -20.93 3.98
CA ASN A 7 26.28 -20.57 2.58
C ASN A 7 24.81 -20.83 2.17
N ARG A 8 24.17 -21.84 2.77
CA ARG A 8 22.74 -22.14 2.53
C ARG A 8 21.82 -21.03 3.06
N ASN A 9 22.14 -20.41 4.20
CA ASN A 9 21.35 -19.31 4.75
C ASN A 9 21.44 -18.02 3.91
N GLY A 10 22.60 -17.72 3.34
CA GLY A 10 22.77 -16.56 2.43
C GLY A 10 21.89 -16.66 1.18
N ASN A 11 21.86 -17.85 0.55
CA ASN A 11 21.05 -18.10 -0.64
C ASN A 11 19.54 -18.09 -0.36
N VAL A 12 19.10 -18.60 0.79
CA VAL A 12 17.67 -18.62 1.17
C VAL A 12 17.15 -17.21 1.49
N MET A 13 17.92 -16.38 2.20
CA MET A 13 17.57 -14.96 2.44
C MET A 13 17.58 -14.14 1.15
N SER A 14 18.56 -14.34 0.27
CA SER A 14 18.63 -13.68 -1.05
C SER A 14 17.39 -14.01 -1.89
N ARG A 15 17.03 -15.29 -2.01
CA ARG A 15 15.85 -15.74 -2.74
C ARG A 15 14.55 -15.19 -2.17
N SER A 16 14.46 -15.05 -0.85
CA SER A 16 13.31 -14.42 -0.19
C SER A 16 13.20 -12.93 -0.52
N ARG A 17 14.32 -12.19 -0.52
CA ARG A 17 14.32 -10.75 -0.84
C ARG A 17 13.93 -10.48 -2.29
N THR A 18 14.48 -11.26 -3.24
CA THR A 18 14.11 -11.12 -4.66
C THR A 18 12.62 -11.42 -4.89
N ARG A 19 12.07 -12.42 -4.19
CA ARG A 19 10.65 -12.73 -4.24
C ARG A 19 9.78 -11.60 -3.66
N THR A 20 10.19 -11.02 -2.53
CA THR A 20 9.49 -9.86 -1.95
C THR A 20 9.51 -8.69 -2.92
N LEU A 21 10.66 -8.39 -3.53
CA LEU A 21 10.76 -7.28 -4.48
C LEU A 21 9.87 -7.51 -5.72
N SER A 22 9.85 -8.73 -6.28
CA SER A 22 8.98 -9.03 -7.42
C SER A 22 7.50 -8.94 -7.07
N GLN A 23 7.09 -9.39 -5.88
CA GLN A 23 5.71 -9.26 -5.41
C GLN A 23 5.30 -7.80 -5.22
N ILE A 24 6.17 -6.95 -4.67
CA ILE A 24 5.92 -5.49 -4.56
C ILE A 24 5.72 -4.90 -5.96
N ALA A 25 6.61 -5.21 -6.91
CA ALA A 25 6.51 -4.69 -8.26
C ALA A 25 5.23 -5.14 -8.98
N MET A 26 4.87 -6.42 -8.87
CA MET A 26 3.65 -6.95 -9.49
C MET A 26 2.38 -6.34 -8.87
N LEU A 27 2.29 -6.28 -7.54
CA LEU A 27 1.13 -5.70 -6.86
C LEU A 27 1.04 -4.19 -7.10
N GLY A 28 2.17 -3.49 -7.17
CA GLY A 28 2.22 -2.06 -7.47
C GLY A 28 1.81 -1.75 -8.90
N ALA A 29 2.24 -2.56 -9.87
CA ALA A 29 1.80 -2.45 -11.25
C ALA A 29 0.29 -2.71 -11.39
N LEU A 30 -0.22 -3.75 -10.72
CA LEU A 30 -1.66 -4.03 -10.68
C LEU A 30 -2.43 -2.85 -10.06
N ALA A 31 -2.01 -2.35 -8.90
CA ALA A 31 -2.60 -1.19 -8.26
C ALA A 31 -2.59 0.04 -9.18
N GLY A 32 -1.46 0.33 -9.84
CA GLY A 32 -1.34 1.45 -10.78
C GLY A 32 -2.30 1.34 -11.96
N VAL A 33 -2.50 0.14 -12.51
CA VAL A 33 -3.51 -0.09 -13.56
C VAL A 33 -4.92 0.11 -12.99
N LEU A 34 -5.23 -0.42 -11.81
CA LEU A 34 -6.54 -0.26 -11.17
C LEU A 34 -6.88 1.20 -10.88
N MET A 35 -5.88 2.01 -10.50
CA MET A 35 -6.03 3.44 -10.24
C MET A 35 -6.45 4.22 -11.49
N ASN A 36 -6.27 3.67 -12.70
CA ASN A 36 -6.80 4.32 -13.91
C ASN A 36 -8.34 4.27 -14.00
N PHE A 37 -8.97 3.32 -13.29
CA PHE A 37 -10.41 3.12 -13.20
C PHE A 37 -11.00 3.71 -11.92
N GLU A 38 -10.37 4.73 -11.34
CA GLU A 38 -10.97 5.50 -10.25
C GLU A 38 -12.22 6.26 -10.74
N PHE A 39 -13.24 6.35 -9.88
CA PHE A 39 -14.49 7.02 -10.19
C PHE A 39 -14.75 8.15 -9.18
N PRO A 40 -15.03 9.39 -9.63
CA PRO A 40 -15.48 10.43 -8.72
C PRO A 40 -16.85 10.05 -8.15
N LEU A 41 -17.12 10.40 -6.89
CA LEU A 41 -18.41 10.14 -6.24
C LEU A 41 -19.32 11.38 -6.34
N PRO A 42 -20.15 11.52 -7.38
CA PRO A 42 -20.81 12.78 -7.75
C PRO A 42 -21.82 13.32 -6.72
N PHE A 43 -22.17 12.56 -5.69
CA PHE A 43 -23.15 12.95 -4.67
C PHE A 43 -22.63 12.96 -3.23
N LEU A 44 -21.50 12.29 -2.96
CA LEU A 44 -20.99 12.10 -1.60
C LEU A 44 -19.75 12.94 -1.30
N ALA A 45 -19.00 13.32 -2.34
CA ALA A 45 -17.79 14.12 -2.16
C ALA A 45 -17.55 15.02 -3.38
N PRO A 46 -16.81 16.12 -3.22
CA PRO A 46 -16.38 16.93 -4.36
C PRO A 46 -15.53 16.09 -5.34
N ALA A 47 -15.44 16.53 -6.59
CA ALA A 47 -14.81 15.77 -7.68
C ALA A 47 -13.33 15.38 -7.45
N PHE A 48 -12.66 15.95 -6.44
CA PHE A 48 -11.30 15.58 -6.05
C PHE A 48 -11.22 14.30 -5.20
N TYR A 49 -12.31 13.88 -4.55
CA TYR A 49 -12.39 12.60 -3.84
C TYR A 49 -12.87 11.52 -4.80
N GLN A 50 -11.92 10.73 -5.27
CA GLN A 50 -12.17 9.60 -6.14
C GLN A 50 -12.15 8.30 -5.34
N LEU A 51 -13.06 7.39 -5.67
CA LEU A 51 -13.04 6.06 -5.09
C LEU A 51 -12.00 5.22 -5.85
N ASP A 52 -10.98 4.79 -5.11
CA ASP A 52 -9.83 4.08 -5.67
C ASP A 52 -9.81 2.62 -5.19
N PHE A 53 -9.98 1.68 -6.13
CA PHE A 53 -9.90 0.24 -5.86
C PHE A 53 -8.46 -0.28 -5.79
N SER A 54 -7.48 0.53 -6.17
CA SER A 54 -6.07 0.16 -6.15
C SER A 54 -5.55 -0.16 -4.74
N GLU A 55 -6.21 0.38 -3.71
CA GLU A 55 -5.90 0.13 -2.29
C GLU A 55 -6.06 -1.33 -1.89
N ILE A 56 -6.89 -2.09 -2.60
CA ILE A 56 -7.10 -3.52 -2.32
C ILE A 56 -5.79 -4.31 -2.54
N PRO A 57 -5.14 -4.26 -3.73
CA PRO A 57 -3.79 -4.81 -3.93
C PRO A 57 -2.75 -4.32 -2.91
N VAL A 58 -2.77 -3.02 -2.56
CA VAL A 58 -1.82 -2.44 -1.59
C VAL A 58 -2.00 -3.08 -0.21
N LEU A 59 -3.23 -3.20 0.28
CA LEU A 59 -3.54 -3.87 1.54
C LEU A 59 -3.17 -5.35 1.53
N VAL A 60 -3.43 -6.06 0.42
CA VAL A 60 -3.05 -7.47 0.28
C VAL A 60 -1.54 -7.62 0.44
N GLY A 61 -0.75 -6.77 -0.23
CA GLY A 61 0.70 -6.75 -0.07
C GLY A 61 1.15 -6.35 1.33
N THR A 62 0.47 -5.38 1.93
CA THR A 62 0.71 -4.90 3.30
C THR A 62 0.55 -6.02 4.32
N PHE A 63 -0.56 -6.75 4.29
CA PHE A 63 -0.81 -7.85 5.23
C PHE A 63 0.08 -9.07 4.95
N ALA A 64 0.38 -9.34 3.68
CA ALA A 64 1.25 -10.44 3.31
C ALA A 64 2.72 -10.20 3.70
N MET A 65 3.24 -9.00 3.46
CA MET A 65 4.69 -8.72 3.43
C MET A 65 5.13 -7.64 4.41
N GLY A 66 4.20 -6.85 4.92
CA GLY A 66 4.39 -5.87 6.01
C GLY A 66 4.08 -4.43 5.60
N PRO A 67 4.00 -3.52 6.58
CA PRO A 67 3.67 -2.10 6.35
C PRO A 67 4.64 -1.41 5.39
N VAL A 68 5.94 -1.74 5.48
CA VAL A 68 6.96 -1.20 4.57
C VAL A 68 6.72 -1.67 3.13
N SER A 69 6.33 -2.93 2.93
CA SER A 69 5.98 -3.42 1.59
C SER A 69 4.72 -2.74 1.05
N GLY A 70 3.74 -2.46 1.91
CA GLY A 70 2.57 -1.65 1.57
C GLY A 70 2.93 -0.28 1.01
N ALA A 71 3.72 0.49 1.77
CA ALA A 71 4.19 1.81 1.34
C ALA A 71 5.00 1.77 0.04
N LEU A 72 5.78 0.71 -0.20
CA LEU A 72 6.49 0.53 -1.46
C LEU A 72 5.56 0.19 -2.64
N ILE A 73 4.51 -0.59 -2.41
CA ILE A 73 3.48 -0.88 -3.42
C ILE A 73 2.72 0.41 -3.77
N GLU A 74 2.38 1.21 -2.76
CA GLU A 74 1.78 2.54 -2.89
C GLU A 74 2.65 3.47 -3.76
N LEU A 75 3.97 3.48 -3.49
CA LEU A 75 4.91 4.29 -4.26
C LEU A 75 4.94 3.86 -5.72
N VAL A 76 5.01 2.55 -5.99
CA VAL A 76 5.00 2.02 -7.36
C VAL A 76 3.68 2.33 -8.05
N LYS A 77 2.54 2.19 -7.36
CA LYS A 77 1.21 2.54 -7.86
C LYS A 77 1.20 3.97 -8.41
N ILE A 78 1.63 4.93 -7.60
CA ILE A 78 1.61 6.35 -7.95
C ILE A 78 2.57 6.66 -9.10
N LEU A 79 3.77 6.07 -9.10
CA LEU A 79 4.70 6.23 -10.23
C LEU A 79 4.13 5.69 -11.54
N VAL A 80 3.46 4.54 -11.51
CA VAL A 80 2.81 3.96 -12.71
C VAL A 80 1.66 4.84 -13.18
N HIS A 81 0.84 5.35 -12.26
CA HIS A 81 -0.26 6.26 -12.58
C HIS A 81 0.26 7.55 -13.24
N LEU A 82 1.29 8.15 -12.63
CA LEU A 82 1.93 9.38 -13.10
C LEU A 82 2.45 9.25 -14.54
N VAL A 83 3.07 8.12 -14.87
CA VAL A 83 3.60 7.86 -16.22
C VAL A 83 2.48 7.55 -17.24
N THR A 84 1.37 6.96 -16.79
CA THR A 84 0.31 6.47 -17.68
C THR A 84 -0.72 7.54 -18.03
N LYS A 85 -1.20 8.31 -17.03
CA LYS A 85 -2.24 9.35 -17.20
C LYS A 85 -1.67 10.76 -17.25
N GLY A 86 -0.47 10.99 -16.73
CA GLY A 86 0.02 12.34 -16.42
C GLY A 86 -0.73 12.97 -15.25
N THR A 87 -0.39 14.21 -14.87
CA THR A 87 -1.03 14.88 -13.73
C THR A 87 -2.04 15.94 -14.17
N MET A 88 -3.28 15.85 -13.70
CA MET A 88 -4.26 16.94 -13.89
C MET A 88 -4.07 18.10 -12.88
N THR A 89 -3.40 17.84 -11.75
CA THR A 89 -3.25 18.77 -10.60
C THR A 89 -1.78 19.14 -10.32
N ALA A 90 -0.92 19.10 -11.33
CA ALA A 90 0.54 19.29 -11.19
C ALA A 90 1.21 18.34 -10.17
N GLY A 91 0.61 17.17 -9.92
CA GLY A 91 1.12 16.12 -9.02
C GLY A 91 0.66 16.25 -7.57
N VAL A 92 -0.11 17.28 -7.21
CA VAL A 92 -0.60 17.46 -5.83
C VAL A 92 -1.59 16.35 -5.44
N GLY A 93 -2.48 15.97 -6.35
CA GLY A 93 -3.43 14.87 -6.12
C GLY A 93 -2.75 13.52 -5.92
N ASP A 94 -1.72 13.24 -6.72
CA ASP A 94 -0.93 12.01 -6.62
C ASP A 94 -0.16 11.92 -5.31
N VAL A 95 0.42 13.04 -4.85
CA VAL A 95 1.09 13.13 -3.55
C VAL A 95 0.09 12.95 -2.41
N ALA A 96 -1.10 13.55 -2.51
CA ALA A 96 -2.15 13.37 -1.52
C ALA A 96 -2.62 11.91 -1.45
N ASN A 97 -2.83 11.24 -2.60
CA ASN A 97 -3.18 9.83 -2.66
C ASN A 97 -2.09 8.96 -2.02
N PHE A 98 -0.81 9.21 -2.30
CA PHE A 98 0.31 8.54 -1.64
C PHE A 98 0.30 8.73 -0.12
N LEU A 99 0.07 9.96 0.36
CA LEU A 99 0.11 10.30 1.77
C LEU A 99 -1.06 9.66 2.54
N PHE A 100 -2.26 9.74 1.97
CA PHE A 100 -3.47 9.12 2.53
C PHE A 100 -3.41 7.60 2.51
N GLY A 101 -2.88 7.01 1.43
CA GLY A 101 -2.61 5.59 1.31
C GLY A 101 -1.60 5.12 2.37
N CYS A 102 -0.46 5.80 2.51
CA CYS A 102 0.51 5.51 3.58
C CYS A 102 -0.09 5.63 4.98
N ALA A 103 -0.85 6.69 5.24
CA ALA A 103 -1.55 6.90 6.52
C ALA A 103 -2.59 5.81 6.80
N TYR A 104 -3.10 5.14 5.77
CA TYR A 104 -4.02 4.02 5.88
C TYR A 104 -3.29 2.68 6.09
N VAL A 105 -2.36 2.35 5.21
CA VAL A 105 -1.74 1.01 5.14
C VAL A 105 -0.68 0.77 6.21
N ILE A 106 0.02 1.82 6.67
CA ILE A 106 1.05 1.70 7.72
C ILE A 106 0.42 1.27 9.06
N PRO A 107 -0.56 1.99 9.65
CA PRO A 107 -1.20 1.55 10.89
C PRO A 107 -1.94 0.22 10.71
N ALA A 108 -2.59 0.00 9.56
CA ALA A 108 -3.25 -1.28 9.28
C ALA A 108 -2.25 -2.46 9.30
N GLY A 109 -1.10 -2.30 8.65
CA GLY A 109 -0.04 -3.31 8.62
C GLY A 109 0.67 -3.52 9.95
N LEU A 110 0.86 -2.44 10.74
CA LEU A 110 1.44 -2.51 12.08
C LEU A 110 0.51 -3.28 13.04
N ILE A 111 -0.77 -2.91 13.10
CA ILE A 111 -1.76 -3.55 13.97
C ILE A 111 -2.00 -5.01 13.56
N TYR A 112 -2.02 -5.31 12.26
CA TYR A 112 -2.15 -6.69 11.78
C TYR A 112 -0.98 -7.59 12.21
N ARG A 113 0.24 -7.03 12.29
CA ARG A 113 1.44 -7.76 12.74
C ARG A 113 1.62 -7.74 14.25
N TYR A 114 0.91 -6.87 14.95
CA TYR A 114 0.97 -6.76 16.40
C TYR A 114 0.59 -8.10 17.05
N HIS A 115 1.38 -8.53 18.04
CA HIS A 115 1.28 -9.82 18.73
C HIS A 115 1.48 -11.12 17.89
N HIS A 116 1.89 -11.05 16.62
CA HIS A 116 2.04 -12.24 15.74
C HIS A 116 0.75 -13.07 15.53
N VAL A 117 -0.39 -12.60 16.03
CA VAL A 117 -1.68 -13.28 15.86
C VAL A 117 -2.31 -12.81 14.55
N LYS A 118 -2.02 -13.51 13.45
CA LYS A 118 -2.63 -13.29 12.13
C LYS A 118 -4.11 -13.70 12.15
N SER A 119 -4.94 -12.92 12.83
CA SER A 119 -6.38 -13.14 12.93
C SER A 119 -7.13 -12.08 12.13
N ARG A 120 -8.25 -12.49 11.51
CA ARG A 120 -9.16 -11.60 10.78
C ARG A 120 -9.60 -10.40 11.62
N ARG A 121 -9.70 -10.57 12.95
CA ARG A 121 -10.04 -9.48 13.88
C ARG A 121 -8.99 -8.38 13.88
N HIS A 122 -7.70 -8.71 13.87
CA HIS A 122 -6.61 -7.72 13.86
C HIS A 122 -6.52 -6.98 12.51
N ALA A 123 -6.83 -7.66 11.41
CA ALA A 123 -6.93 -7.01 10.10
C ALA A 123 -8.04 -5.96 10.09
N VAL A 124 -9.23 -6.32 10.59
CA VAL A 124 -10.37 -5.38 10.68
C VAL A 124 -10.06 -4.20 11.61
N VAL A 125 -9.52 -4.46 12.80
CA VAL A 125 -9.13 -3.40 13.74
C VAL A 125 -8.06 -2.49 13.15
N GLY A 126 -7.07 -3.06 12.46
CA GLY A 126 -6.03 -2.30 11.76
C GLY A 126 -6.59 -1.41 10.65
N MET A 127 -7.51 -1.93 9.84
CA MET A 127 -8.19 -1.13 8.80
C MET A 127 -9.03 -0.01 9.41
N ILE A 128 -9.77 -0.26 10.50
CA ILE A 128 -10.54 0.79 11.20
C ILE A 128 -9.61 1.89 11.71
N ALA A 129 -8.52 1.52 12.38
CA ALA A 129 -7.54 2.48 12.89
C ALA A 129 -6.89 3.28 11.74
N GLY A 130 -6.54 2.62 10.64
CA GLY A 130 -6.03 3.28 9.44
C GLY A 130 -7.03 4.27 8.85
N THR A 131 -8.30 3.88 8.73
CA THR A 131 -9.36 4.78 8.24
C THR A 131 -9.48 6.01 9.12
N VAL A 132 -9.55 5.85 10.45
CA VAL A 132 -9.64 6.97 11.39
C VAL A 132 -8.43 7.90 11.24
N LEU A 133 -7.22 7.35 11.14
CA LEU A 133 -6.01 8.16 10.97
C LEU A 133 -6.02 8.93 9.65
N THR A 134 -6.36 8.27 8.54
CA THR A 134 -6.47 8.92 7.23
C THR A 134 -7.55 9.99 7.22
N THR A 135 -8.69 9.77 7.90
CA THR A 135 -9.75 10.79 8.04
C THR A 135 -9.25 12.01 8.81
N ILE A 136 -8.57 11.84 9.95
CA ILE A 136 -8.01 12.95 10.71
C ILE A 136 -7.00 13.73 9.85
N LEU A 137 -6.13 13.01 9.15
CA LEU A 137 -5.09 13.59 8.31
C LEU A 137 -5.70 14.36 7.13
N ALA A 138 -6.77 13.83 6.52
CA ALA A 138 -7.55 14.53 5.51
C ALA A 138 -8.20 15.81 6.06
N CYS A 139 -8.79 15.77 7.25
CA CYS A 139 -9.39 16.95 7.88
C CYS A 139 -8.37 18.06 8.23
N VAL A 140 -7.11 17.70 8.50
CA VAL A 140 -6.05 18.67 8.81
C VAL A 140 -5.47 19.30 7.55
N ILE A 141 -5.38 18.54 6.45
CA ILE A 141 -4.80 18.99 5.17
C ILE A 141 -5.81 19.78 4.33
N ASN A 142 -7.11 19.49 4.46
CA ASN A 142 -8.20 20.10 3.70
C ASN A 142 -8.59 21.48 4.25
#